data_AF-A0A174SFS1-F1
#
_entry.id   AF-A0A174SFS1-F1
#
_cell.length_a   1.000
_cell.length_b   1.000
_cell.length_c   1.000
_cell.angle_alpha   90.00
_cell.angle_beta   90.00
_cell.angle_gamma   90.00
#
_symmetry.space_group_name_H-M   'P 1'
#
loop_
_entity.id
_entity.type
_entity.pdbx_description
1 polymer ?
#
loop_
_entity_poly.entity_id
_entity_poly.type
_entity_poly.pdbx_seq_one_letter_code
_entity_poly.pdbx_strand_id
1 'polypeptide(L)'
;MKTFYPAGDEQTMVQQVTGRSVPERGLPLDVGCVVDNVGTLLNIQDALEGTPVTEKYLSVVGEVKEPILLKVPVGTALTACVAEARPNLADYALIVGGPMMGKPLTDRAAIEAAVVTKTTGNLIVLPKEHYLFRRAQLPMETIRHQTKSACIQCRMCTDLCPRYLIGHQIRPNLVMRNLWREGSIEDNEEYLRSFGDAANCCDCGVCEMFACPMGLSPRKVNGYIKGELRKRGIQVPRNMEPHAREFVDERKTPTDRLVARLGLSAYYGLHAHTCIPLEPETVFIPFQQHIGKPAVPVKAVGDPVAKGELLAQAAPDGLSANIHASIDGVVTEITPAGARLCRKEV
;
A
#
# COMPACT_ATOMS: atom_id res chain seq x y z
N MET A 1 -0.86 -17.61 -15.40
CA MET A 1 -1.78 -16.44 -15.29
C MET A 1 -1.30 -15.35 -16.23
N LYS A 2 -2.20 -14.69 -17.00
CA LYS A 2 -1.82 -13.53 -17.84
C LYS A 2 -1.49 -12.31 -16.96
N THR A 3 -0.66 -11.40 -17.44
CA THR A 3 -0.30 -10.17 -16.72
C THR A 3 -1.44 -9.15 -16.77
N PHE A 4 -1.96 -8.75 -15.61
CA PHE A 4 -2.95 -7.66 -15.49
C PHE A 4 -2.92 -7.05 -14.08
N TYR A 5 -3.54 -5.89 -13.89
CA TYR A 5 -3.72 -5.29 -12.57
C TYR A 5 -5.18 -5.38 -12.09
N PRO A 6 -5.45 -5.68 -10.80
CA PRO A 6 -4.52 -6.08 -9.74
C PRO A 6 -4.43 -7.62 -9.58
N ALA A 7 -3.67 -8.31 -10.44
CA ALA A 7 -3.51 -9.76 -10.30
C ALA A 7 -2.81 -10.20 -8.99
N GLY A 8 -2.10 -9.28 -8.32
CA GLY A 8 -1.44 -9.52 -7.04
C GLY A 8 -2.33 -9.36 -5.81
N ASP A 9 -3.59 -8.92 -5.95
CA ASP A 9 -4.56 -8.90 -4.86
C ASP A 9 -4.91 -10.35 -4.47
N GLU A 10 -4.82 -10.69 -3.18
CA GLU A 10 -4.91 -12.07 -2.70
C GLU A 10 -6.20 -12.77 -3.14
N GLN A 11 -7.34 -12.07 -3.13
CA GLN A 11 -8.63 -12.69 -3.45
C GLN A 11 -8.84 -12.79 -4.96
N THR A 12 -8.33 -11.81 -5.71
CA THR A 12 -8.24 -11.91 -7.17
C THR A 12 -7.34 -13.07 -7.58
N MET A 13 -6.21 -13.27 -6.90
CA MET A 13 -5.29 -14.37 -7.14
C MET A 13 -5.93 -15.73 -6.85
N VAL A 14 -6.60 -15.88 -5.70
CA VAL A 14 -7.33 -17.11 -5.36
C VAL A 14 -8.37 -17.46 -6.42
N GLN A 15 -9.14 -16.47 -6.90
CA GLN A 15 -10.13 -16.69 -7.95
C GLN A 15 -9.48 -17.08 -9.28
N GLN A 16 -8.39 -16.43 -9.67
CA GLN A 16 -7.71 -16.70 -10.93
C GLN A 16 -6.98 -18.03 -10.97
N VAL A 17 -6.48 -18.50 -9.83
CA VAL A 17 -5.75 -19.77 -9.73
C VAL A 17 -6.68 -20.94 -9.47
N THR A 18 -7.69 -20.77 -8.60
CA THR A 18 -8.51 -21.89 -8.12
C THR A 18 -9.96 -21.86 -8.63
N GLY A 19 -10.39 -20.78 -9.27
CA GLY A 19 -11.78 -20.57 -9.68
C GLY A 19 -12.73 -20.19 -8.53
N ARG A 20 -12.27 -20.26 -7.27
CA ARG A 20 -13.08 -19.99 -6.07
C ARG A 20 -13.03 -18.52 -5.70
N SER A 21 -14.18 -17.95 -5.33
CA SER A 21 -14.23 -16.59 -4.78
C SER A 21 -14.24 -16.63 -3.26
N VAL A 22 -13.37 -15.84 -2.64
CA VAL A 22 -13.30 -15.70 -1.18
C VAL A 22 -14.56 -14.96 -0.68
N PRO A 23 -15.18 -15.37 0.44
CA PRO A 23 -16.27 -14.64 1.08
C PRO A 23 -15.99 -13.15 1.26
N GLU A 24 -17.03 -12.33 1.20
CA GLU A 24 -16.87 -10.89 1.37
C GLU A 24 -16.27 -10.52 2.73
N ARG A 25 -15.17 -9.74 2.69
CA ARG A 25 -14.39 -9.38 3.89
C ARG A 25 -13.87 -10.60 4.67
N GLY A 26 -13.80 -11.77 4.02
CA GLY A 26 -13.14 -12.98 4.51
C GLY A 26 -11.66 -13.05 4.11
N LEU A 27 -11.02 -14.16 4.46
CA LEU A 27 -9.62 -14.46 4.20
C LEU A 27 -9.48 -15.59 3.18
N PRO A 28 -8.37 -15.68 2.41
CA PRO A 28 -8.09 -16.82 1.55
C PRO A 28 -8.25 -18.20 2.23
N LEU A 29 -8.02 -18.27 3.55
CA LEU A 29 -8.18 -19.47 4.36
C LEU A 29 -9.61 -20.01 4.36
N ASP A 30 -10.63 -19.14 4.23
CA ASP A 30 -12.05 -19.52 4.20
C ASP A 30 -12.39 -20.41 2.99
N VAL A 31 -11.52 -20.42 1.98
CA VAL A 31 -11.60 -21.30 0.81
C VAL A 31 -10.40 -22.24 0.70
N GLY A 32 -9.72 -22.51 1.81
CA GLY A 32 -8.58 -23.43 1.88
C GLY A 32 -7.37 -22.98 1.05
N CYS A 33 -7.14 -21.68 0.94
CA CYS A 33 -5.99 -21.10 0.25
C CYS A 33 -5.11 -20.31 1.22
N VAL A 34 -3.80 -20.27 0.94
CA VAL A 34 -2.86 -19.34 1.55
C VAL A 34 -2.12 -18.63 0.42
N VAL A 35 -1.97 -17.32 0.52
CA VAL A 35 -1.29 -16.49 -0.48
C VAL A 35 -0.15 -15.76 0.20
N ASP A 36 1.08 -16.22 -0.05
CA ASP A 36 2.29 -15.63 0.53
C ASP A 36 3.14 -14.94 -0.53
N ASN A 37 3.68 -13.78 -0.17
CA ASN A 37 4.69 -13.12 -0.97
C ASN A 37 5.99 -13.92 -0.91
N VAL A 38 6.74 -13.98 -2.02
CA VAL A 38 8.04 -14.67 -2.09
C VAL A 38 9.01 -14.16 -1.03
N GLY A 39 9.04 -12.85 -0.78
CA GLY A 39 9.87 -12.27 0.28
C GLY A 39 9.47 -12.74 1.68
N THR A 40 8.19 -13.03 1.92
CA THR A 40 7.74 -13.61 3.20
C THR A 40 8.29 -15.03 3.36
N LEU A 41 8.22 -15.86 2.32
CA LEU A 41 8.75 -17.23 2.36
C LEU A 41 10.26 -17.26 2.62
N LEU A 42 11.01 -16.36 2.01
CA LEU A 42 12.45 -16.20 2.28
C LEU A 42 12.71 -15.83 3.75
N ASN A 43 11.99 -14.85 4.28
CA ASN A 43 12.14 -14.46 5.69
C ASN A 43 11.71 -15.58 6.67
N ILE A 44 10.78 -16.46 6.28
CA ILE A 44 10.43 -17.64 7.07
C ILE A 44 11.59 -18.62 7.12
N GLN A 45 12.25 -18.89 5.99
CA GLN A 45 13.45 -19.73 5.96
C GLN A 45 14.56 -19.14 6.84
N ASP A 46 14.86 -17.85 6.70
CA ASP A 46 15.88 -17.16 7.50
C ASP A 46 15.54 -17.26 9.01
N ALA A 47 14.27 -17.09 9.37
CA ALA A 47 13.83 -17.20 10.76
C ALA A 47 13.96 -18.62 11.32
N LEU A 48 13.77 -19.67 10.52
CA LEU A 48 14.01 -21.06 10.93
C LEU A 48 15.49 -21.33 11.22
N GLU A 49 16.38 -20.57 10.57
CA GLU A 49 17.83 -20.58 10.82
C GLU A 49 18.25 -19.61 11.94
N GLY A 50 17.28 -19.02 12.65
CA GLY A 50 17.53 -18.08 13.75
C GLY A 50 17.92 -16.67 13.30
N THR A 51 17.80 -16.35 12.00
CA THR A 51 18.12 -15.03 11.44
C THR A 51 16.86 -14.16 11.37
N PRO A 52 16.75 -13.09 12.17
CA PRO A 52 15.61 -12.20 12.11
C PRO A 52 15.68 -11.24 10.90
N VAL A 53 14.51 -10.68 10.56
CA VAL A 53 14.41 -9.67 9.48
C VAL A 53 15.11 -8.38 9.89
N THR A 54 16.32 -8.20 9.38
CA THR A 54 17.18 -7.02 9.61
C THR A 54 17.39 -6.18 8.34
N GLU A 55 17.15 -6.77 7.17
CA GLU A 55 17.42 -6.17 5.87
C GLU A 55 16.19 -6.20 4.98
N LYS A 56 16.16 -5.32 3.98
CA LYS A 56 15.11 -5.26 2.98
C LYS A 56 15.68 -5.03 1.59
N TYR A 57 15.12 -5.75 0.63
CA TYR A 57 15.28 -5.46 -0.79
C TYR A 57 14.22 -4.46 -1.23
N LEU A 58 14.64 -3.36 -1.85
CA LEU A 58 13.75 -2.37 -2.43
C LEU A 58 14.28 -1.85 -3.77
N SER A 59 13.39 -1.63 -4.72
CA SER A 59 13.74 -0.98 -5.98
C SER A 59 13.58 0.53 -5.88
N VAL A 60 14.47 1.27 -6.54
CA VAL A 60 14.33 2.71 -6.76
C VAL A 60 14.18 2.94 -8.26
N VAL A 61 13.04 3.50 -8.67
CA VAL A 61 12.63 3.65 -10.07
C VAL A 61 12.07 5.05 -10.33
N GLY A 62 11.85 5.41 -11.59
CA GLY A 62 11.29 6.71 -11.99
C GLY A 62 12.35 7.65 -12.58
N GLU A 63 12.35 8.91 -12.17
CA GLU A 63 13.30 9.94 -12.62
C GLU A 63 14.68 9.81 -11.95
N VAL A 64 15.35 8.71 -12.27
CA VAL A 64 16.68 8.34 -11.79
C VAL A 64 17.60 8.02 -12.97
N LYS A 65 18.91 8.05 -12.77
CA LYS A 65 19.88 7.72 -13.83
C LYS A 65 19.59 6.35 -14.45
N GLU A 66 19.37 5.35 -13.60
CA GLU A 66 18.93 4.02 -13.98
C GLU A 66 18.17 3.38 -12.80
N PRO A 67 17.18 2.50 -13.05
CA PRO A 67 16.55 1.73 -11.98
C PRO A 67 17.57 0.84 -11.28
N ILE A 68 17.56 0.83 -9.95
CA ILE A 68 18.45 -0.01 -9.15
C ILE A 68 17.66 -0.82 -8.13
N LEU A 69 18.20 -1.97 -7.76
CA LEU A 69 17.75 -2.75 -6.62
C LEU A 69 18.74 -2.50 -5.48
N LEU A 70 18.23 -2.18 -4.30
CA LEU A 70 19.04 -1.95 -3.11
C LEU A 70 18.76 -3.05 -2.09
N LYS A 71 19.82 -3.54 -1.45
CA LYS A 71 19.76 -4.35 -0.23
C LYS A 71 20.20 -3.47 0.93
N VAL A 72 19.28 -3.11 1.82
CA VAL A 72 19.54 -2.11 2.86
C VAL A 72 19.06 -2.57 4.24
N PRO A 73 19.70 -2.15 5.33
CA PRO A 73 19.18 -2.35 6.68
C PRO A 73 17.80 -1.71 6.87
N VAL A 74 16.92 -2.34 7.65
CA VAL A 74 15.67 -1.71 8.08
C VAL A 74 15.99 -0.44 8.88
N GLY A 75 15.27 0.64 8.60
CA GLY A 75 15.49 1.94 9.21
C GLY A 75 16.44 2.86 8.44
N THR A 76 16.99 2.41 7.31
CA THR A 76 17.74 3.28 6.39
C THR A 76 16.86 4.44 5.91
N ALA A 77 17.41 5.66 5.84
CA ALA A 77 16.67 6.82 5.34
C ALA A 77 16.30 6.65 3.86
N LEU A 78 15.07 7.00 3.48
CA LEU A 78 14.65 6.92 2.07
C LEU A 78 15.48 7.84 1.18
N THR A 79 15.92 8.98 1.71
CA THR A 79 16.81 9.93 1.01
C THR A 79 18.15 9.30 0.65
N ALA A 80 18.72 8.46 1.50
CA ALA A 80 19.96 7.73 1.19
C ALA A 80 19.76 6.72 0.05
N CYS A 81 18.64 5.99 0.07
CA CYS A 81 18.28 5.08 -1.02
C CYS A 81 18.08 5.81 -2.36
N VAL A 82 17.42 6.97 -2.33
CA VAL A 82 17.20 7.78 -3.55
C VAL A 82 18.50 8.38 -4.06
N ALA A 83 19.38 8.86 -3.17
CA ALA A 83 20.67 9.41 -3.54
C ALA A 83 21.54 8.38 -4.29
N GLU A 84 21.52 7.12 -3.86
CA GLU A 84 22.25 6.03 -4.53
C GLU A 84 21.78 5.82 -5.98
N ALA A 85 20.47 6.00 -6.24
CA ALA A 85 19.90 5.92 -7.58
C ALA A 85 20.22 7.13 -8.48
N ARG A 86 20.85 8.18 -7.93
CA ARG A 86 21.24 9.41 -8.63
C ARG A 86 20.04 10.02 -9.39
N PRO A 87 19.12 10.70 -8.67
CA PRO A 87 17.93 11.26 -9.29
C PRO A 87 18.31 12.30 -10.36
N ASN A 88 17.57 12.33 -11.46
CA ASN A 88 17.76 13.32 -12.53
C ASN A 88 17.08 14.67 -12.22
N LEU A 89 16.54 14.81 -11.00
CA LEU A 89 15.78 15.96 -10.54
C LEU A 89 16.42 16.55 -9.28
N ALA A 90 16.53 17.87 -9.22
CA ALA A 90 16.93 18.57 -8.00
C ALA A 90 15.82 18.55 -6.93
N ASP A 91 14.56 18.63 -7.36
CA ASP A 91 13.40 18.58 -6.48
C ASP A 91 12.43 17.47 -6.93
N TYR A 92 12.05 16.60 -6.00
CA TYR A 92 11.27 15.41 -6.29
C TYR A 92 10.27 15.10 -5.17
N ALA A 93 9.26 14.30 -5.52
CA ALA A 93 8.38 13.64 -4.58
C ALA A 93 8.50 12.12 -4.75
N LEU A 94 8.13 11.38 -3.71
CA LEU A 94 8.27 9.93 -3.67
C LEU A 94 6.92 9.24 -3.56
N ILE A 95 6.78 8.08 -4.20
CA ILE A 95 5.73 7.11 -3.87
C ILE A 95 6.40 5.90 -3.22
N VAL A 96 6.07 5.64 -1.96
CA VAL A 96 6.53 4.45 -1.23
C VAL A 96 5.56 3.30 -1.52
N GLY A 97 6.02 2.30 -2.26
CA GLY A 97 5.22 1.18 -2.76
C GLY A 97 4.93 1.28 -4.25
N GLY A 98 3.75 0.81 -4.67
CA GLY A 98 3.33 0.83 -6.08
C GLY A 98 2.61 2.13 -6.46
N PRO A 99 2.46 2.44 -7.76
CA PRO A 99 1.87 3.70 -8.22
C PRO A 99 0.36 3.81 -7.94
N MET A 100 -0.31 2.71 -7.61
CA MET A 100 -1.76 2.66 -7.37
C MET A 100 -2.14 2.82 -5.89
N MET A 101 -1.49 2.05 -5.01
CA MET A 101 -1.81 1.97 -3.58
C MET A 101 -0.67 2.48 -2.68
N GLY A 102 0.46 2.87 -3.26
CA GLY A 102 1.61 3.38 -2.51
C GLY A 102 1.31 4.71 -1.83
N LYS A 103 2.09 5.02 -0.80
CA LYS A 103 1.98 6.25 -0.03
C LYS A 103 2.75 7.37 -0.73
N PRO A 104 2.09 8.44 -1.19
CA PRO A 104 2.77 9.60 -1.72
C PRO A 104 3.39 10.43 -0.59
N LEU A 105 4.64 10.84 -0.77
CA LEU A 105 5.39 11.77 0.07
C LEU A 105 5.79 12.96 -0.80
N THR A 106 5.11 14.09 -0.59
CA THR A 106 5.31 15.32 -1.37
C THR A 106 6.00 16.42 -0.59
N ASP A 107 5.90 16.36 0.74
CA ASP A 107 6.53 17.30 1.65
C ASP A 107 7.98 16.91 1.94
N ARG A 108 8.87 17.90 1.97
CA ARG A 108 10.31 17.67 2.12
C ARG A 108 10.66 17.08 3.50
N ALA A 109 10.08 17.62 4.57
CA ALA A 109 10.33 17.12 5.92
C ALA A 109 9.81 15.69 6.07
N ALA A 110 8.67 15.36 5.46
CA ALA A 110 8.14 13.99 5.43
C ALA A 110 9.03 13.01 4.66
N ILE A 111 9.67 13.46 3.56
CA ILE A 111 10.64 12.64 2.81
C ILE A 111 11.90 12.40 3.65
N GLU A 112 12.41 13.44 4.31
CA GLU A 112 13.64 13.37 5.13
C GLU A 112 13.45 12.52 6.39
N ALA A 113 12.27 12.55 7.00
CA ALA A 113 11.94 11.72 8.16
C ALA A 113 11.58 10.27 7.79
N ALA A 114 11.30 9.97 6.52
CA ALA A 114 10.88 8.64 6.10
C ALA A 114 12.06 7.66 6.04
N VAL A 115 11.80 6.44 6.48
CA VAL A 115 12.77 5.35 6.53
C VAL A 115 12.21 4.06 5.91
N VAL A 116 13.12 3.17 5.54
CA VAL A 116 12.80 1.83 5.06
C VAL A 116 12.23 1.00 6.20
N THR A 117 11.05 0.44 6.01
CA THR A 117 10.39 -0.50 6.93
C THR A 117 10.33 -1.90 6.32
N LYS A 118 9.93 -2.90 7.11
CA LYS A 118 9.66 -4.27 6.62
C LYS A 118 8.69 -4.34 5.43
N THR A 119 7.80 -3.35 5.28
CA THR A 119 6.81 -3.27 4.20
C THR A 119 7.27 -2.45 2.98
N THR A 120 8.44 -1.81 3.06
CA THR A 120 8.97 -0.97 1.98
C THR A 120 9.56 -1.85 0.86
N GLY A 121 8.87 -1.95 -0.27
CA GLY A 121 9.31 -2.79 -1.40
C GLY A 121 9.80 -2.00 -2.63
N ASN A 122 9.35 -0.76 -2.81
CA ASN A 122 9.64 0.03 -4.00
C ASN A 122 9.55 1.53 -3.68
N LEU A 123 10.39 2.32 -4.31
CA LEU A 123 10.37 3.79 -4.28
C LEU A 123 10.26 4.29 -5.72
N ILE A 124 9.24 5.10 -6.00
CA ILE A 124 9.06 5.75 -7.29
C ILE A 124 9.40 7.23 -7.12
N VAL A 125 10.47 7.67 -7.76
CA VAL A 125 10.94 9.07 -7.79
C VAL A 125 10.28 9.77 -8.97
N LEU A 126 9.55 10.86 -8.72
CA LEU A 126 8.82 11.60 -9.75
C LEU A 126 8.91 13.12 -9.49
N PRO A 127 8.67 13.96 -10.52
CA PRO A 127 8.53 15.41 -10.33
C PRO A 127 7.38 15.73 -9.36
N LYS A 128 7.52 16.76 -8.52
CA LYS A 128 6.47 17.14 -7.54
C LYS A 128 5.12 17.45 -8.17
N GLU A 129 5.15 18.00 -9.39
CA GLU A 129 3.99 18.42 -10.18
C GLU A 129 3.30 17.24 -10.89
N HIS A 130 3.89 16.04 -10.78
CA HIS A 130 3.37 14.84 -11.42
C HIS A 130 1.91 14.60 -11.03
N TYR A 131 1.12 14.17 -12.02
CA TYR A 131 -0.33 14.03 -11.91
C TYR A 131 -0.78 13.18 -10.72
N LEU A 132 -0.03 12.13 -10.39
CA LEU A 132 -0.32 11.23 -9.25
C LEU A 132 -0.33 11.96 -7.91
N PHE A 133 0.58 12.91 -7.69
CA PHE A 133 0.65 13.68 -6.44
C PHE A 133 -0.49 14.68 -6.34
N ARG A 134 -0.77 15.42 -7.43
CA ARG A 134 -1.91 16.34 -7.50
C ARG A 134 -3.22 15.63 -7.21
N ARG A 135 -3.45 14.46 -7.82
CA ARG A 135 -4.62 13.63 -7.53
C ARG A 135 -4.66 13.17 -6.08
N ALA A 136 -3.54 12.71 -5.53
CA ALA A 136 -3.48 12.19 -4.17
C ALA A 136 -3.87 13.24 -3.12
N GLN A 137 -3.53 14.51 -3.35
CA GLN A 137 -3.81 15.62 -2.43
C GLN A 137 -5.23 16.19 -2.56
N LEU A 138 -6.04 15.80 -3.57
CA LEU A 138 -7.40 16.33 -3.75
C LEU A 138 -8.26 16.15 -2.48
N PRO A 139 -8.78 17.25 -1.89
CA PRO A 139 -9.69 17.21 -0.75
C PRO A 139 -11.02 16.55 -1.09
N MET A 140 -11.66 15.95 -0.09
CA MET A 140 -12.97 15.32 -0.27
C MET A 140 -14.05 16.30 -0.73
N GLU A 141 -14.01 17.55 -0.28
CA GLU A 141 -14.93 18.59 -0.72
C GLU A 141 -14.83 18.85 -2.23
N THR A 142 -13.61 19.01 -2.75
CA THR A 142 -13.36 19.15 -4.19
C THR A 142 -13.85 17.92 -4.96
N ILE A 143 -13.60 16.71 -4.43
CA ILE A 143 -14.06 15.46 -5.04
C ILE A 143 -15.60 15.41 -5.10
N ARG A 144 -16.29 15.85 -4.04
CA ARG A 144 -17.76 15.94 -4.03
C ARG A 144 -18.27 16.91 -5.10
N HIS A 145 -17.66 18.09 -5.20
CA HIS A 145 -18.03 19.08 -6.21
C HIS A 145 -17.82 18.55 -7.63
N GLN A 146 -16.64 18.00 -7.93
CA GLN A 146 -16.34 17.37 -9.23
C GLN A 146 -17.30 16.23 -9.56
N THR A 147 -17.65 15.40 -8.57
CA THR A 147 -18.58 14.29 -8.77
C THR A 147 -19.98 14.80 -9.11
N LYS A 148 -20.46 15.84 -8.42
CA LYS A 148 -21.77 16.45 -8.69
C LYS A 148 -21.83 17.09 -10.08
N SER A 149 -20.76 17.74 -10.51
CA SER A 149 -20.75 18.50 -11.77
C SER A 149 -20.42 17.67 -13.01
N ALA A 150 -19.52 16.69 -12.90
CA ALA A 150 -18.95 16.01 -14.06
C ALA A 150 -19.30 14.52 -14.16
N CYS A 151 -19.88 13.89 -13.14
CA CYS A 151 -20.18 12.46 -13.22
C CYS A 151 -21.32 12.17 -14.21
N ILE A 152 -20.99 11.50 -15.31
CA ILE A 152 -21.94 11.08 -16.35
C ILE A 152 -22.75 9.81 -15.99
N GLN A 153 -22.67 9.34 -14.75
CA GLN A 153 -23.44 8.20 -14.23
C GLN A 153 -23.28 6.87 -15.01
N CYS A 154 -22.20 6.73 -15.78
CA CYS A 154 -21.85 5.46 -16.44
C CYS A 154 -21.49 4.36 -15.41
N ARG A 155 -21.33 3.12 -15.88
CA ARG A 155 -21.05 1.96 -15.02
C ARG A 155 -19.59 1.50 -15.01
N MET A 156 -18.69 2.16 -15.76
CA MET A 156 -17.31 1.70 -15.98
C MET A 156 -16.53 1.40 -14.68
N CYS A 157 -16.71 2.22 -13.64
CA CYS A 157 -16.02 2.02 -12.35
C CYS A 157 -16.44 0.75 -11.60
N THR A 158 -17.64 0.23 -11.85
CA THR A 158 -18.14 -1.06 -11.35
C THR A 158 -17.73 -2.19 -12.26
N ASP A 159 -17.91 -1.97 -13.55
CA ASP A 159 -17.71 -2.93 -14.61
C ASP A 159 -16.25 -3.41 -14.75
N LEU A 160 -15.29 -2.60 -14.33
CA LEU A 160 -13.87 -2.93 -14.27
C LEU A 160 -13.38 -3.17 -12.82
N CYS A 161 -14.27 -3.16 -11.82
CA CYS A 161 -13.86 -3.37 -10.44
C CYS A 161 -13.49 -4.84 -10.22
N PRO A 162 -12.26 -5.16 -9.78
CA PRO A 162 -11.82 -6.55 -9.62
C PRO A 162 -12.68 -7.31 -8.60
N ARG A 163 -13.07 -6.63 -7.51
CA ARG A 163 -13.97 -7.16 -6.48
C ARG A 163 -15.35 -7.51 -7.03
N TYR A 164 -15.90 -6.64 -7.88
CA TYR A 164 -17.18 -6.89 -8.56
C TYR A 164 -17.08 -8.09 -9.51
N LEU A 165 -15.97 -8.20 -10.25
CA LEU A 165 -15.71 -9.29 -11.19
C LEU A 165 -15.59 -10.65 -10.50
N ILE A 166 -14.99 -10.73 -9.31
CA ILE A 166 -14.92 -11.97 -8.52
C ILE A 166 -16.19 -12.25 -7.70
N GLY A 167 -17.26 -11.46 -7.86
CA GLY A 167 -18.57 -11.77 -7.29
C GLY A 167 -18.97 -10.99 -6.04
N HIS A 168 -18.11 -10.10 -5.53
CA HIS A 168 -18.46 -9.26 -4.38
C HIS A 168 -19.49 -8.20 -4.75
N GLN A 169 -20.35 -7.85 -3.79
CA GLN A 169 -21.30 -6.75 -3.89
C GLN A 169 -20.57 -5.42 -3.71
N ILE A 170 -20.08 -4.88 -4.82
CA ILE A 170 -19.50 -3.55 -4.87
C ILE A 170 -19.82 -2.89 -6.21
N ARG A 171 -20.56 -1.77 -6.15
CA ARG A 171 -20.94 -0.98 -7.31
C ARG A 171 -20.54 0.48 -7.08
N PRO A 172 -19.26 0.86 -7.34
CA PRO A 172 -18.79 2.22 -7.14
C PRO A 172 -19.62 3.26 -7.90
N ASN A 173 -20.23 2.90 -9.04
CA ASN A 173 -21.11 3.82 -9.77
C ASN A 173 -22.35 4.24 -8.95
N LEU A 174 -22.92 3.36 -8.14
CA LEU A 174 -24.07 3.67 -7.29
C LEU A 174 -23.67 4.52 -6.09
N VAL A 175 -22.52 4.23 -5.48
CA VAL A 175 -21.93 5.05 -4.41
C VAL A 175 -21.68 6.47 -4.93
N MET A 176 -21.09 6.61 -6.11
CA MET A 176 -20.85 7.90 -6.76
C MET A 176 -22.15 8.65 -7.06
N ARG A 177 -23.20 7.95 -7.51
CA ARG A 177 -24.52 8.53 -7.78
C ARG A 177 -25.18 9.10 -6.53
N ASN A 178 -25.00 8.46 -5.38
CA ASN A 178 -25.63 8.87 -4.12
C ASN A 178 -24.82 9.92 -3.35
N LEU A 179 -23.57 10.21 -3.74
CA LEU A 179 -22.66 11.06 -2.98
C LEU A 179 -23.20 12.49 -2.72
N TRP A 180 -24.00 13.05 -3.64
CA TRP A 180 -24.51 14.42 -3.51
C TRP A 180 -25.46 14.59 -2.31
N ARG A 181 -26.17 13.54 -1.91
CA ARG A 181 -27.13 13.52 -0.79
C ARG A 181 -26.58 12.90 0.49
N GLU A 182 -25.33 12.44 0.49
CA GLU A 182 -24.72 11.68 1.59
C GLU A 182 -24.93 12.36 2.97
N GLY A 183 -24.61 13.65 3.07
CA GLY A 183 -24.75 14.42 4.31
C GLY A 183 -26.20 14.72 4.74
N SER A 184 -27.18 14.41 3.90
CA SER A 184 -28.62 14.55 4.23
C SER A 184 -29.26 13.24 4.67
N ILE A 185 -28.54 12.11 4.60
CA ILE A 185 -29.06 10.80 5.02
C ILE A 185 -28.74 10.59 6.50
N GLU A 186 -29.76 10.78 7.33
CA GLU A 186 -29.69 10.54 8.78
C GLU A 186 -29.97 9.07 9.12
N ASP A 187 -30.93 8.44 8.42
CA ASP A 187 -31.32 7.06 8.66
C ASP A 187 -30.22 6.07 8.25
N ASN A 188 -29.86 5.17 9.18
CA ASN A 188 -28.82 4.18 8.96
C ASN A 188 -29.23 3.09 7.97
N GLU A 189 -30.51 2.76 7.87
CA GLU A 189 -30.99 1.78 6.89
C GLU A 189 -30.88 2.34 5.47
N GLU A 190 -31.29 3.59 5.25
CA GLU A 190 -31.08 4.28 3.98
C GLU A 190 -29.59 4.46 3.65
N TYR A 191 -28.76 4.77 4.64
CA TYR A 191 -27.32 4.89 4.44
C TYR A 191 -26.73 3.55 3.99
N LEU A 192 -27.11 2.44 4.66
CA LEU A 192 -26.72 1.09 4.28
C LEU A 192 -27.15 0.77 2.84
N ARG A 193 -28.40 1.05 2.46
CA ARG A 193 -28.90 0.81 1.09
C ARG A 193 -28.15 1.65 0.04
N SER A 194 -27.75 2.87 0.39
CA SER A 194 -27.10 3.80 -0.55
C SER A 194 -25.60 3.56 -0.71
N PHE A 195 -24.94 3.09 0.35
CA PHE A 195 -23.48 3.14 0.50
C PHE A 195 -22.83 1.84 0.99
N GLY A 196 -23.62 0.84 1.40
CA GLY A 196 -23.12 -0.43 1.96
C GLY A 196 -22.09 -1.16 1.09
N ASP A 197 -22.27 -1.10 -0.23
CA ASP A 197 -21.34 -1.63 -1.24
C ASP A 197 -19.88 -1.20 -1.02
N ALA A 198 -19.64 0.01 -0.48
CA ALA A 198 -18.30 0.54 -0.25
C ALA A 198 -17.50 -0.29 0.77
N ALA A 199 -18.17 -1.06 1.64
CA ALA A 199 -17.51 -1.92 2.63
C ALA A 199 -16.59 -2.97 1.97
N ASN A 200 -16.93 -3.41 0.76
CA ASN A 200 -16.19 -4.41 -0.01
C ASN A 200 -15.03 -3.82 -0.85
N CYS A 201 -14.78 -2.50 -0.76
CA CYS A 201 -13.68 -1.85 -1.48
C CYS A 201 -12.31 -2.31 -0.95
N CYS A 202 -11.40 -2.67 -1.86
CA CYS A 202 -9.99 -3.01 -1.58
C CYS A 202 -8.99 -1.90 -1.97
N ASP A 203 -9.48 -0.71 -2.31
CA ASP A 203 -8.66 0.48 -2.59
C ASP A 203 -7.64 0.35 -3.74
N CYS A 204 -7.80 -0.63 -4.63
CA CYS A 204 -6.91 -0.85 -5.79
C CYS A 204 -6.85 0.31 -6.80
N GLY A 205 -7.84 1.20 -6.83
CA GLY A 205 -7.79 2.40 -7.67
C GLY A 205 -8.06 2.20 -9.17
N VAL A 206 -8.38 0.99 -9.65
CA VAL A 206 -8.79 0.77 -11.05
C VAL A 206 -9.92 1.70 -11.46
N CYS A 207 -10.94 1.84 -10.60
CA CYS A 207 -12.09 2.70 -10.84
C CYS A 207 -11.74 4.20 -10.99
N GLU A 208 -10.67 4.65 -10.31
CA GLU A 208 -10.22 6.04 -10.28
C GLU A 208 -9.21 6.35 -11.39
N MET A 209 -8.16 5.54 -11.51
CA MET A 209 -7.02 5.84 -12.38
C MET A 209 -7.17 5.29 -13.80
N PHE A 210 -8.08 4.32 -13.99
CA PHE A 210 -8.22 3.63 -15.27
C PHE A 210 -9.64 3.63 -15.84
N ALA A 211 -10.66 3.38 -15.03
CA ALA A 211 -12.00 3.15 -15.55
C ALA A 211 -12.80 4.44 -15.77
N CYS A 212 -12.65 5.46 -14.90
CA CYS A 212 -13.46 6.66 -14.99
C CYS A 212 -13.08 7.51 -16.22
N PRO A 213 -13.98 7.74 -17.19
CA PRO A 213 -13.69 8.58 -18.35
C PRO A 213 -13.59 10.06 -17.96
N MET A 214 -14.30 10.46 -16.90
CA MET A 214 -14.34 11.83 -16.39
C MET A 214 -13.19 12.15 -15.41
N GLY A 215 -12.31 11.19 -15.13
CA GLY A 215 -11.17 11.39 -14.23
C GLY A 215 -11.56 11.63 -12.76
N LEU A 216 -12.74 11.20 -12.33
CA LEU A 216 -13.23 11.33 -10.95
C LEU A 216 -12.55 10.33 -10.00
N SER A 217 -12.87 10.42 -8.70
CA SER A 217 -12.19 9.64 -7.66
C SER A 217 -13.06 8.59 -6.94
N PRO A 218 -13.68 7.61 -7.63
CA PRO A 218 -14.51 6.59 -6.97
C PRO A 218 -13.80 5.82 -5.86
N ARG A 219 -12.51 5.51 -6.00
CA ARG A 219 -11.75 4.82 -4.94
C ARG A 219 -11.76 5.65 -3.64
N LYS A 220 -11.35 6.92 -3.71
CA LYS A 220 -11.34 7.82 -2.55
C LYS A 220 -12.73 7.98 -1.93
N VAL A 221 -13.77 8.08 -2.76
CA VAL A 221 -15.16 8.14 -2.29
C VAL A 221 -15.53 6.86 -1.53
N ASN A 222 -15.24 5.68 -2.07
CA ASN A 222 -15.51 4.42 -1.36
C ASN A 222 -14.70 4.31 -0.06
N GLY A 223 -13.43 4.73 -0.05
CA GLY A 223 -12.61 4.79 1.15
C GLY A 223 -13.18 5.72 2.23
N TYR A 224 -13.64 6.92 1.84
CA TYR A 224 -14.34 7.86 2.73
C TYR A 224 -15.61 7.25 3.32
N ILE A 225 -16.49 6.71 2.46
CA ILE A 225 -17.75 6.08 2.86
C ILE A 225 -17.51 4.87 3.77
N LYS A 226 -16.47 4.07 3.51
CA LYS A 226 -16.07 2.95 4.38
C LYS A 226 -15.70 3.44 5.79
N GLY A 227 -15.10 4.63 5.89
CA GLY A 227 -14.87 5.32 7.16
C GLY A 227 -16.17 5.74 7.85
N GLU A 228 -17.11 6.32 7.11
CA GLU A 228 -18.41 6.74 7.66
C GLU A 228 -19.28 5.56 8.12
N LEU A 229 -19.31 4.46 7.36
CA LEU A 229 -19.97 3.21 7.79
C LEU A 229 -19.44 2.71 9.13
N ARG A 230 -18.11 2.79 9.34
CA ARG A 230 -17.47 2.41 10.62
C ARG A 230 -17.85 3.37 11.74
N LYS A 231 -17.81 4.68 11.49
CA LYS A 231 -18.19 5.71 12.50
C LYS A 231 -19.65 5.56 12.95
N ARG A 232 -20.55 5.24 12.02
CA ARG A 232 -21.98 5.00 12.31
C ARG A 232 -22.26 3.62 12.90
N GLY A 233 -21.27 2.73 13.00
CA GLY A 233 -21.45 1.37 13.51
C GLY A 233 -22.30 0.47 12.60
N ILE A 234 -22.46 0.81 11.32
CA ILE A 234 -23.31 0.06 10.39
C ILE A 234 -22.63 -1.25 10.00
N GLN A 235 -23.28 -2.37 10.33
CA GLN A 235 -22.84 -3.70 9.92
C GLN A 235 -23.41 -4.04 8.54
N VAL A 236 -22.56 -4.00 7.52
CA VAL A 236 -22.95 -4.42 6.17
C VAL A 236 -23.03 -5.95 6.14
N PRO A 237 -24.13 -6.56 5.64
CA PRO A 237 -24.23 -8.01 5.42
C PRO A 237 -23.13 -8.53 4.50
N ARG A 238 -22.64 -9.75 4.74
CA ARG A 238 -21.59 -10.39 3.92
C ARG A 238 -22.21 -11.41 2.99
N ASN A 239 -21.82 -11.40 1.72
CA ASN A 239 -22.02 -12.57 0.88
C ASN A 239 -20.97 -13.65 1.23
N MET A 240 -21.43 -14.77 1.78
CA MET A 240 -20.58 -15.91 2.13
C MET A 240 -20.25 -16.80 0.93
N GLU A 241 -21.04 -16.73 -0.13
CA GLU A 241 -20.88 -17.55 -1.34
C GLU A 241 -20.86 -16.64 -2.59
N PRO A 242 -19.82 -15.80 -2.74
CA PRO A 242 -19.68 -15.02 -3.96
C PRO A 242 -19.36 -15.92 -5.15
N HIS A 243 -19.91 -15.58 -6.30
CA HIS A 243 -19.60 -16.24 -7.57
C HIS A 243 -19.05 -15.22 -8.56
N ALA A 244 -17.90 -15.54 -9.14
CA ALA A 244 -17.30 -14.72 -10.18
C ALA A 244 -18.29 -14.49 -11.34
N ARG A 245 -18.22 -13.30 -11.96
CA ARG A 245 -19.02 -12.97 -13.13
C ARG A 245 -18.50 -13.75 -14.33
N GLU A 246 -19.39 -14.06 -15.27
CA GLU A 246 -19.04 -14.75 -16.51
C GLU A 246 -17.91 -14.05 -17.27
N PHE A 247 -17.90 -12.71 -17.23
CA PHE A 247 -16.93 -11.88 -17.94
C PHE A 247 -15.69 -11.48 -17.11
N VAL A 248 -15.34 -12.26 -16.08
CA VAL A 248 -14.21 -11.97 -15.17
C VAL A 248 -12.87 -11.84 -15.92
N ASP A 249 -12.72 -12.56 -17.04
CA ASP A 249 -11.47 -12.60 -17.78
C ASP A 249 -11.36 -11.54 -18.88
N GLU A 250 -12.48 -11.01 -19.35
CA GLU A 250 -12.62 -10.05 -20.44
C GLU A 250 -12.42 -8.60 -19.96
N ARG A 251 -12.60 -8.34 -18.66
CA ARG A 251 -12.57 -7.00 -18.07
C ARG A 251 -11.34 -6.73 -17.19
N LYS A 252 -10.28 -7.50 -17.40
CA LYS A 252 -8.97 -7.29 -16.77
C LYS A 252 -8.36 -5.97 -17.23
N THR A 253 -7.68 -5.27 -16.31
CA THR A 253 -6.99 -4.01 -16.64
C THR A 253 -5.59 -4.31 -17.18
N PRO A 254 -5.30 -4.01 -18.46
CA PRO A 254 -3.97 -4.22 -19.03
C PRO A 254 -2.95 -3.29 -18.36
N THR A 255 -1.83 -3.85 -17.91
CA THR A 255 -0.83 -3.12 -17.13
C THR A 255 -0.15 -2.01 -17.93
N ASP A 256 0.15 -2.27 -19.20
CA ASP A 256 0.74 -1.31 -20.15
C ASP A 256 -0.16 -0.07 -20.32
N ARG A 257 -1.46 -0.27 -20.55
CA ARG A 257 -2.44 0.83 -20.70
C ARG A 257 -2.64 1.56 -19.38
N LEU A 258 -2.61 0.85 -18.26
CA LEU A 258 -2.68 1.46 -16.94
C LEU A 258 -1.48 2.38 -16.72
N VAL A 259 -0.27 1.90 -16.96
CA VAL A 259 0.98 2.67 -16.82
C VAL A 259 0.95 3.93 -17.69
N ALA A 260 0.44 3.83 -18.91
CA ALA A 260 0.22 5.00 -19.77
C ALA A 260 -0.76 6.01 -19.17
N ARG A 261 -1.91 5.56 -18.65
CA ARG A 261 -2.87 6.46 -17.98
C ARG A 261 -2.31 7.11 -16.71
N LEU A 262 -1.35 6.46 -16.04
CA LEU A 262 -0.68 6.99 -14.86
C LEU A 262 0.41 8.02 -15.21
N GLY A 263 0.75 8.21 -16.49
CA GLY A 263 1.84 9.08 -16.91
C GLY A 263 3.23 8.47 -16.69
N LEU A 264 3.33 7.14 -16.58
CA LEU A 264 4.56 6.44 -16.21
C LEU A 264 5.20 5.68 -17.38
N SER A 265 4.74 5.90 -18.61
CA SER A 265 5.23 5.21 -19.82
C SER A 265 6.73 5.34 -20.02
N ALA A 266 7.33 6.48 -19.68
CA ALA A 266 8.76 6.72 -19.84
C ALA A 266 9.62 5.75 -19.00
N TYR A 267 9.08 5.20 -17.92
CA TYR A 267 9.77 4.28 -17.03
C TYR A 267 9.32 2.82 -17.21
N TYR A 268 8.38 2.56 -18.12
CA TYR A 268 7.83 1.22 -18.33
C TYR A 268 8.84 0.32 -19.02
N GLY A 269 8.99 -0.91 -18.53
CA GLY A 269 9.95 -1.87 -19.09
C GLY A 269 11.40 -1.65 -18.67
N LEU A 270 11.71 -0.59 -17.92
CA LEU A 270 13.03 -0.39 -17.32
C LEU A 270 13.16 -1.25 -16.06
N HIS A 271 14.24 -2.03 -15.95
CA HIS A 271 14.42 -3.00 -14.88
C HIS A 271 15.78 -2.79 -14.21
N ALA A 272 15.85 -3.04 -12.91
CA ALA A 272 17.12 -3.04 -12.22
C ALA A 272 17.94 -4.26 -12.64
N HIS A 273 19.17 -4.02 -13.09
CA HIS A 273 20.12 -5.07 -13.46
C HIS A 273 21.19 -5.29 -12.37
N THR A 274 21.26 -4.38 -11.41
CA THR A 274 22.24 -4.39 -10.32
C THR A 274 21.52 -4.41 -8.98
N CYS A 275 22.04 -5.21 -8.05
CA CYS A 275 21.65 -5.20 -6.65
C CYS A 275 22.81 -4.63 -5.84
N ILE A 276 22.63 -3.45 -5.25
CA ILE A 276 23.68 -2.71 -4.54
C ILE A 276 23.40 -2.80 -3.03
N PRO A 277 24.34 -3.32 -2.22
CA PRO A 277 24.22 -3.22 -0.77
C PRO A 277 24.49 -1.77 -0.32
N LEU A 278 23.63 -1.25 0.56
CA LEU A 278 23.85 0.07 1.18
C LEU A 278 24.10 -0.10 2.67
N GLU A 279 25.19 0.49 3.16
CA GLU A 279 25.59 0.42 4.55
C GLU A 279 25.59 1.82 5.19
N PRO A 280 24.43 2.32 5.65
CA PRO A 280 24.32 3.67 6.22
C PRO A 280 24.87 3.73 7.65
N GLU A 281 25.66 4.75 7.99
CA GLU A 281 26.24 4.91 9.34
C GLU A 281 25.18 4.93 10.45
N THR A 282 23.99 5.45 10.15
CA THR A 282 22.85 5.51 11.08
C THR A 282 21.58 4.96 10.45
N VAL A 283 20.73 4.37 11.29
CA VAL A 283 19.37 3.92 10.94
C VAL A 283 18.40 4.37 12.02
N PHE A 284 17.17 4.67 11.64
CA PHE A 284 16.06 4.86 12.59
C PHE A 284 15.02 3.77 12.35
N ILE A 285 14.82 2.88 13.33
CA ILE A 285 13.97 1.70 13.23
C ILE A 285 12.63 1.99 13.91
N PRO A 286 11.53 2.14 13.17
CA PRO A 286 10.22 2.41 13.76
C PRO A 286 9.71 1.20 14.56
N PHE A 287 9.02 1.43 15.68
CA PHE A 287 8.40 0.36 16.46
C PHE A 287 7.05 -0.12 15.93
N GLN A 288 6.47 0.62 14.98
CA GLN A 288 5.24 0.26 14.29
C GLN A 288 5.53 -0.06 12.81
N GLN A 289 5.65 -1.36 12.48
CA GLN A 289 5.91 -1.83 11.11
C GLN A 289 4.95 -2.94 10.67
N HIS A 290 3.88 -3.18 11.43
CA HIS A 290 2.84 -4.19 11.18
C HIS A 290 1.45 -3.59 11.43
N ILE A 291 0.39 -4.39 11.33
CA ILE A 291 -0.99 -3.95 11.60
C ILE A 291 -1.34 -3.93 13.10
N GLY A 292 -0.55 -4.65 13.91
CA GLY A 292 -0.73 -4.79 15.36
C GLY A 292 -0.34 -3.55 16.19
N LYS A 293 -0.33 -3.68 17.53
CA LYS A 293 0.15 -2.63 18.46
C LYS A 293 1.68 -2.46 18.35
N PRO A 294 2.23 -1.24 18.54
CA PRO A 294 3.68 -0.99 18.47
C PRO A 294 4.47 -1.90 19.40
N ALA A 295 5.66 -2.32 18.96
CA ALA A 295 6.59 -3.07 19.82
C ALA A 295 7.12 -2.17 20.96
N VAL A 296 7.45 -2.79 22.09
CA VAL A 296 7.94 -2.10 23.29
C VAL A 296 9.46 -2.23 23.36
N PRO A 297 10.23 -1.12 23.43
CA PRO A 297 11.68 -1.17 23.48
C PRO A 297 12.18 -1.97 24.70
N VAL A 298 13.23 -2.77 24.48
CA VAL A 298 13.92 -3.54 25.54
C VAL A 298 15.36 -3.06 25.77
N LYS A 299 15.82 -2.12 24.95
CA LYS A 299 17.12 -1.45 25.04
C LYS A 299 16.95 -0.01 25.53
N ALA A 300 18.03 0.57 26.03
CA ALA A 300 18.15 1.97 26.43
C ALA A 300 19.18 2.71 25.56
N VAL A 301 19.12 4.05 25.59
CA VAL A 301 20.15 4.89 24.95
C VAL A 301 21.51 4.61 25.61
N GLY A 302 22.53 4.39 24.78
CA GLY A 302 23.88 4.02 25.19
C GLY A 302 24.16 2.52 25.15
N ASP A 303 23.12 1.68 25.02
CA ASP A 303 23.32 0.23 24.94
C ASP A 303 24.02 -0.16 23.63
N PRO A 304 25.04 -1.04 23.67
CA PRO A 304 25.52 -1.71 22.49
C PRO A 304 24.47 -2.70 21.99
N VAL A 305 24.40 -2.84 20.67
CA VAL A 305 23.53 -3.80 19.99
C VAL A 305 24.29 -4.50 18.87
N ALA A 306 24.13 -5.82 18.79
CA ALA A 306 24.55 -6.60 17.64
C ALA A 306 23.41 -6.65 16.60
N LYS A 307 23.74 -6.74 15.32
CA LYS A 307 22.76 -6.97 14.26
C LYS A 307 21.98 -8.25 14.56
N GLY A 308 20.66 -8.15 14.49
CA GLY A 308 19.73 -9.23 14.82
C GLY A 308 19.36 -9.33 16.29
N GLU A 309 19.99 -8.56 17.17
CA GLU A 309 19.60 -8.52 18.58
C GLU A 309 18.22 -7.88 18.75
N LEU A 310 17.45 -8.35 19.75
CA LEU A 310 16.13 -7.81 20.07
C LEU A 310 16.24 -6.34 20.52
N LEU A 311 15.59 -5.45 19.77
CA LEU A 311 15.54 -4.01 20.06
C LEU A 311 14.22 -3.61 20.72
N ALA A 312 13.13 -4.23 20.29
CA ALA A 312 11.81 -4.08 20.89
C ALA A 312 11.02 -5.39 20.84
N GLN A 313 10.40 -5.75 21.95
CA GLN A 313 9.56 -6.95 22.06
C GLN A 313 8.13 -6.67 21.59
N ALA A 314 7.49 -7.69 21.05
CA ALA A 314 6.06 -7.65 20.73
C ALA A 314 5.26 -7.22 21.97
N ALA A 315 4.27 -6.34 21.77
CA ALA A 315 3.36 -5.96 22.85
C ALA A 315 2.61 -7.21 23.37
N PRO A 316 2.49 -7.38 24.70
CA PRO A 316 1.90 -8.59 25.29
C PRO A 316 0.40 -8.72 24.98
N ASP A 317 -0.31 -7.60 24.83
CA ASP A 317 -1.76 -7.58 24.66
C ASP A 317 -2.17 -7.34 23.20
N GLY A 318 -2.30 -8.41 22.43
CA GLY A 318 -2.84 -8.38 21.07
C GLY A 318 -1.80 -8.66 19.99
N LEU A 319 -2.19 -8.45 18.73
CA LEU A 319 -1.29 -8.68 17.61
C LEU A 319 -0.13 -7.68 17.65
N SER A 320 1.11 -8.15 17.59
CA SER A 320 2.35 -7.36 17.54
C SER A 320 3.50 -8.27 17.08
N ALA A 321 4.68 -7.73 16.77
CA ALA A 321 5.84 -8.53 16.41
C ALA A 321 7.15 -7.93 16.92
N ASN A 322 8.13 -8.81 17.20
CA ASN A 322 9.47 -8.41 17.61
C ASN A 322 10.18 -7.58 16.53
N ILE A 323 11.00 -6.65 16.99
CA ILE A 323 11.83 -5.77 16.17
C ILE A 323 13.28 -5.91 16.64
N HIS A 324 14.17 -6.08 15.67
CA HIS A 324 15.57 -6.39 15.91
C HIS A 324 16.44 -5.27 15.37
N ALA A 325 17.64 -5.11 15.93
CA ALA A 325 18.65 -4.19 15.44
C ALA A 325 19.07 -4.60 14.02
N SER A 326 19.07 -3.65 13.08
CA SER A 326 19.40 -3.92 11.68
C SER A 326 20.89 -3.75 11.35
N ILE A 327 21.65 -3.17 12.29
CA ILE A 327 23.08 -2.92 12.20
C ILE A 327 23.72 -3.19 13.58
N ASP A 328 25.01 -3.53 13.57
CA ASP A 328 25.85 -3.45 14.77
C ASP A 328 26.10 -1.99 15.14
N GLY A 329 26.16 -1.68 16.44
CA GLY A 329 26.47 -0.34 16.91
C GLY A 329 25.88 -0.03 18.28
N VAL A 330 25.48 1.23 18.46
CA VAL A 330 24.96 1.75 19.73
C VAL A 330 23.60 2.40 19.51
N VAL A 331 22.71 2.24 20.48
CA VAL A 331 21.44 2.97 20.52
C VAL A 331 21.71 4.43 20.89
N THR A 332 21.51 5.36 19.97
CA THR A 332 21.75 6.79 20.20
C THR A 332 20.48 7.56 20.58
N GLU A 333 19.31 7.02 20.27
CA GLU A 333 18.02 7.67 20.50
C GLU A 333 16.93 6.61 20.68
N ILE A 334 16.00 6.83 21.62
CA ILE A 334 14.75 6.07 21.72
C ILE A 334 13.59 7.05 21.89
N THR A 335 12.56 6.88 21.06
CA THR A 335 11.31 7.64 21.09
C THR A 335 10.13 6.68 21.11
N PRO A 336 8.90 7.14 21.40
CA PRO A 336 7.71 6.31 21.22
C PRO A 336 7.52 5.77 19.78
N ALA A 337 8.12 6.45 18.79
CA ALA A 337 8.00 6.07 17.38
C ALA A 337 9.02 5.00 16.95
N GLY A 338 10.17 4.90 17.62
CA GLY A 338 11.28 4.05 17.21
C GLY A 338 12.60 4.38 17.89
N ALA A 339 13.66 3.70 17.47
CA ALA A 339 15.02 3.90 17.98
C ALA A 339 16.02 4.22 16.86
N ARG A 340 17.02 5.05 17.16
CA ARG A 340 18.15 5.33 16.27
C ARG A 340 19.36 4.52 16.69
N LEU A 341 19.96 3.82 15.72
CA LEU A 341 21.22 3.12 15.89
C LEU A 341 22.32 3.80 15.08
N CYS A 342 23.55 3.77 15.58
CA CYS A 342 24.73 4.29 14.91
C CYS A 342 25.88 3.28 15.00
N ARG A 343 26.59 3.06 13.88
CA ARG A 343 27.74 2.11 13.80
C ARG A 343 28.98 2.50 14.59
N LYS A 344 28.98 3.61 15.34
CA LYS A 344 30.17 4.08 16.07
C LYS A 344 30.72 2.99 17.00
N GLU A 345 32.02 2.78 16.92
CA GLU A 345 32.81 2.06 17.92
C GLU A 345 32.70 2.83 19.25
N VAL A 346 32.38 2.13 20.34
CA VAL A 346 32.45 2.66 21.71
C VAL A 346 33.88 2.54 22.23
#